data_AF-A0A968HF33-F1
#
_entry.id   AF-A0A968HF33-F1
#
_cell.length_a   1.000
_cell.length_b   1.000
_cell.length_c   1.000
_cell.angle_alpha   90.00
_cell.angle_beta   90.00
_cell.angle_gamma   90.00
#
_symmetry.space_group_name_H-M   'P 1'
#
loop_
_entity.id
_entity.type
_entity.pdbx_description
1 polymer ?
#
loop_
_entity_poly.entity_id
_entity_poly.type
_entity_poly.pdbx_seq_one_letter_code
_entity_poly.pdbx_strand_id
1 'polypeptide(L)'
;METPPPKEVATLAIVGDVHDQWEPADAEALVALGVDLVLFVGDFGNEAVAVVRAIAALDLPKAAVFGNHDAWYTATSWGRQKCPYDRQREDWVRDQMEALGSAHVGYSKLDLDLLGLTVVGGRPFSWGGSDWKYGDFYQQRFGVDSIRASADRICAAVTAAKHDHILFLSHNGPHGLGDAPESPCGRDWKPLGGDFGDPELTVATPMPKPRAKPTQSRLRSVLDSA
;
A
#
# COMPACT_ATOMS: atom_id res chain seq x y z
N MET A 1 15.36 -0.67 28.02
CA MET A 1 16.32 -0.77 26.91
C MET A 1 15.98 0.35 25.95
N GLU A 2 16.95 1.20 25.62
CA GLU A 2 16.76 2.36 24.74
C GLU A 2 16.72 1.88 23.29
N THR A 3 15.72 2.30 22.52
CA THR A 3 15.61 1.95 21.10
C THR A 3 16.78 2.58 20.35
N PRO A 4 17.51 1.83 19.50
CA PRO A 4 18.60 2.42 18.72
C PRO A 4 18.07 3.56 17.84
N PRO A 5 18.91 4.57 17.52
CA PRO A 5 18.50 5.66 16.65
C PRO A 5 18.06 5.10 15.28
N PRO A 6 17.07 5.73 14.62
CA PRO A 6 16.63 5.32 13.30
C PRO A 6 17.78 5.28 12.29
N LYS A 7 17.69 4.36 11.33
CA LYS A 7 18.64 4.29 10.21
C LYS A 7 18.54 5.56 9.35
N GLU A 8 19.68 6.20 9.04
CA GLU A 8 19.70 7.43 8.22
C GLU A 8 19.29 7.19 6.76
N VAL A 9 19.58 6.01 6.20
CA VAL A 9 19.25 5.63 4.83
C VAL A 9 18.61 4.25 4.84
N ALA A 10 17.39 4.15 4.31
CA ALA A 10 16.65 2.91 4.19
C ALA A 10 16.45 2.51 2.72
N THR A 11 16.66 1.24 2.40
CA THR A 11 16.35 0.64 1.10
C THR A 11 14.99 -0.02 1.17
N LEU A 12 14.05 0.42 0.34
CA LEU A 12 12.69 -0.12 0.29
C LEU A 12 12.50 -0.93 -1.00
N ALA A 13 11.85 -2.10 -0.90
CA ALA A 13 11.32 -2.81 -2.06
C ALA A 13 9.81 -2.62 -2.14
N ILE A 14 9.28 -2.45 -3.35
CA ILE A 14 7.85 -2.33 -3.62
C ILE A 14 7.45 -3.50 -4.53
N VAL A 15 6.46 -4.29 -4.12
CA VAL A 15 6.00 -5.49 -4.82
C VAL A 15 4.48 -5.42 -4.96
N GLY A 16 3.97 -5.63 -6.17
CA GLY A 16 2.55 -5.56 -6.49
C GLY A 16 2.23 -6.40 -7.71
N ASP A 17 0.93 -6.55 -8.00
CA ASP A 17 0.44 -7.23 -9.20
C ASP A 17 1.04 -8.64 -9.36
N VAL A 18 1.15 -9.32 -8.21
CA VAL A 18 1.83 -10.62 -8.08
C VAL A 18 1.08 -11.72 -8.83
N HIS A 19 -0.27 -11.70 -8.78
CA HIS A 19 -1.14 -12.61 -9.53
C HIS A 19 -0.71 -14.10 -9.52
N ASP A 20 -0.60 -14.66 -8.31
CA ASP A 20 -0.20 -16.05 -8.07
C ASP A 20 1.25 -16.40 -8.52
N GLN A 21 2.06 -15.42 -8.92
CA GLN A 21 3.46 -15.59 -9.35
C GLN A 21 4.48 -15.31 -8.22
N TRP A 22 4.15 -15.62 -6.96
CA TRP A 22 5.10 -15.52 -5.85
C TRP A 22 5.83 -16.84 -5.64
N GLU A 23 7.15 -16.82 -5.75
CA GLU A 23 8.01 -17.98 -5.61
C GLU A 23 9.04 -17.78 -4.48
N PRO A 24 9.62 -18.87 -3.92
CA PRO A 24 10.70 -18.75 -2.94
C PRO A 24 11.89 -17.90 -3.41
N ALA A 25 12.18 -17.92 -4.72
CA ALA A 25 13.27 -17.12 -5.29
C ALA A 25 13.04 -15.60 -5.14
N ASP A 26 11.78 -15.13 -5.11
CA ASP A 26 11.47 -13.71 -4.89
C ASP A 26 11.85 -13.28 -3.46
N ALA A 27 11.60 -14.14 -2.48
CA ALA A 27 12.02 -13.93 -1.11
C ALA A 27 13.56 -13.88 -0.98
N GLU A 28 14.25 -14.81 -1.65
CA GLU A 28 15.72 -14.85 -1.69
C GLU A 28 16.29 -13.58 -2.35
N ALA A 29 15.66 -13.09 -3.42
CA ALA A 29 16.04 -11.85 -4.08
C ALA A 29 15.92 -10.64 -3.15
N LEU A 30 14.83 -10.53 -2.37
CA LEU A 30 14.66 -9.45 -1.40
C LEU A 30 15.77 -9.46 -0.33
N VAL A 31 16.13 -10.63 0.19
CA VAL A 31 17.24 -10.77 1.14
C VAL A 31 18.58 -10.40 0.50
N ALA A 32 18.84 -10.87 -0.73
CA ALA A 32 20.07 -10.57 -1.45
C ALA A 32 20.22 -9.07 -1.78
N LEU A 33 19.11 -8.37 -2.01
CA LEU A 33 19.07 -6.92 -2.20
C LEU A 33 19.32 -6.13 -0.91
N GLY A 34 19.28 -6.77 0.26
CA GLY A 34 19.53 -6.13 1.55
C GLY A 34 18.49 -5.06 1.90
N VAL A 35 17.22 -5.32 1.57
CA VAL A 35 16.13 -4.36 1.80
C VAL A 35 15.81 -4.24 3.29
N ASP A 36 15.50 -3.02 3.73
CA ASP A 36 15.14 -2.72 5.11
C ASP A 36 13.63 -2.89 5.37
N LEU A 37 12.81 -2.75 4.31
CA LEU A 37 11.36 -2.86 4.36
C LEU A 37 10.81 -3.27 2.98
N VAL A 38 9.84 -4.18 2.99
CA VAL A 38 9.09 -4.56 1.80
C VAL A 38 7.67 -4.00 1.88
N LEU A 39 7.26 -3.29 0.84
CA LEU A 39 5.94 -2.69 0.69
C LEU A 39 5.15 -3.47 -0.35
N PHE A 40 4.16 -4.24 0.10
CA PHE A 40 3.29 -5.00 -0.79
C PHE A 40 2.05 -4.17 -1.14
N VAL A 41 1.88 -3.83 -2.42
CA VAL A 41 0.79 -2.96 -2.91
C VAL A 41 -0.45 -3.74 -3.37
N GLY A 42 -0.49 -5.06 -3.17
CA GLY A 42 -1.67 -5.89 -3.40
C GLY A 42 -1.70 -6.56 -4.78
N ASP A 43 -2.88 -7.09 -5.11
CA ASP A 43 -3.11 -7.97 -6.26
C ASP A 43 -2.22 -9.22 -6.18
N PHE A 44 -2.24 -9.86 -5.02
CA PHE A 44 -1.58 -11.13 -4.75
C PHE A 44 -2.11 -12.25 -5.64
N GLY A 45 -3.41 -12.19 -5.94
CA GLY A 45 -4.14 -13.10 -6.81
C GLY A 45 -5.63 -12.98 -6.55
N ASN A 46 -6.44 -13.85 -7.16
CA ASN A 46 -7.88 -13.86 -6.88
C ASN A 46 -8.16 -14.52 -5.52
N GLU A 47 -8.03 -13.75 -4.44
CA GLU A 47 -8.11 -14.24 -3.05
C GLU A 47 -7.09 -15.35 -2.74
N ALA A 48 -5.83 -15.14 -3.14
CA ALA A 48 -4.76 -16.14 -3.11
C ALA A 48 -4.17 -16.36 -1.69
N VAL A 49 -4.93 -17.06 -0.82
CA VAL A 49 -4.54 -17.33 0.58
C VAL A 49 -3.14 -17.94 0.70
N ALA A 50 -2.76 -18.85 -0.19
CA ALA A 50 -1.45 -19.51 -0.15
C ALA A 50 -0.30 -18.53 -0.39
N VAL A 51 -0.43 -17.63 -1.37
CA VAL A 51 0.53 -16.58 -1.68
C VAL A 51 0.66 -15.62 -0.50
N VAL A 52 -0.47 -15.16 0.05
CA VAL A 52 -0.47 -14.23 1.18
C VAL A 52 0.17 -14.86 2.42
N ARG A 53 -0.04 -16.15 2.67
CA ARG A 53 0.66 -16.88 3.75
C ARG A 53 2.16 -16.97 3.52
N ALA A 54 2.60 -17.20 2.29
CA ALA A 54 4.03 -17.20 1.96
C ALA A 54 4.68 -15.83 2.19
N ILE A 55 4.01 -14.75 1.78
CA ILE A 55 4.43 -13.36 2.02
C ILE A 55 4.45 -13.04 3.53
N ALA A 56 3.42 -13.44 4.26
CA ALA A 56 3.35 -13.23 5.70
C ALA A 56 4.53 -13.88 6.44
N ALA A 57 4.95 -15.08 5.99
CA ALA A 57 6.01 -15.86 6.59
C ALA A 57 7.44 -15.32 6.35
N LEU A 58 7.64 -14.29 5.51
CA LEU A 58 8.98 -13.73 5.29
C LEU A 58 9.59 -13.15 6.58
N ASP A 59 10.87 -13.40 6.81
CA ASP A 59 11.61 -12.81 7.93
C ASP A 59 12.20 -11.44 7.56
N LEU A 60 11.36 -10.59 6.97
CA LEU A 60 11.69 -9.21 6.60
C LEU A 60 10.60 -8.28 7.13
N PRO A 61 10.95 -7.06 7.61
CA PRO A 61 9.97 -6.04 7.89
C PRO A 61 9.09 -5.78 6.66
N LYS A 62 7.77 -5.75 6.87
CA LYS A 62 6.82 -5.62 5.77
C LYS A 62 5.57 -4.84 6.16
N ALA A 63 5.02 -4.12 5.19
CA ALA A 63 3.68 -3.58 5.23
C ALA A 63 2.95 -3.97 3.93
N ALA A 64 1.65 -4.23 4.04
CA ALA A 64 0.85 -4.72 2.94
C ALA A 64 -0.53 -4.06 2.88
N VAL A 65 -0.97 -3.74 1.68
CA VAL A 65 -2.36 -3.40 1.37
C VAL A 65 -2.87 -4.40 0.33
N PHE A 66 -4.18 -4.61 0.30
CA PHE A 66 -4.80 -5.49 -0.69
C PHE A 66 -5.26 -4.69 -1.90
N GLY A 67 -5.08 -5.27 -3.08
CA GLY A 67 -5.58 -4.79 -4.36
C GLY A 67 -6.95 -5.37 -4.67
N ASN A 68 -7.55 -4.96 -5.79
CA ASN A 68 -8.90 -5.37 -6.14
C ASN A 68 -9.06 -6.88 -6.38
N HIS A 69 -8.01 -7.55 -6.89
CA HIS A 69 -8.05 -8.99 -7.13
C HIS A 69 -8.10 -9.79 -5.82
N ASP A 70 -7.57 -9.24 -4.72
CA ASP A 70 -7.50 -9.94 -3.44
C ASP A 70 -8.86 -10.11 -2.73
N ALA A 71 -9.94 -9.55 -3.30
CA ALA A 71 -11.33 -9.82 -2.93
C ALA A 71 -12.24 -10.13 -4.13
N TRP A 72 -11.66 -10.63 -5.23
CA TRP A 72 -12.37 -10.83 -6.49
C TRP A 72 -13.65 -11.67 -6.36
N TYR A 73 -13.57 -12.82 -5.70
CA TYR A 73 -14.69 -13.76 -5.52
C TYR A 73 -15.71 -13.28 -4.48
N THR A 74 -15.31 -12.40 -3.58
CA THR A 74 -16.11 -11.95 -2.43
C THR A 74 -16.81 -10.64 -2.73
N ALA A 75 -16.13 -9.66 -3.32
CA ALA A 75 -16.65 -8.32 -3.55
C ALA A 75 -17.51 -8.24 -4.83
N THR A 76 -17.10 -8.92 -5.90
CA THR A 76 -17.71 -8.76 -7.23
C THR A 76 -18.86 -9.75 -7.47
N SER A 77 -19.88 -9.33 -8.23
CA SER A 77 -21.00 -10.21 -8.58
C SER A 77 -20.61 -11.34 -9.54
N TRP A 78 -19.73 -11.06 -10.50
CA TRP A 78 -19.27 -12.05 -11.48
C TRP A 78 -18.17 -12.96 -10.92
N GLY A 79 -17.32 -12.45 -10.02
CA GLY A 79 -16.35 -13.26 -9.30
C GLY A 79 -17.05 -14.29 -8.43
N ARG A 80 -18.12 -13.91 -7.71
CA ARG A 80 -18.94 -14.85 -6.93
C ARG A 80 -19.43 -16.07 -7.75
N GLN A 81 -19.72 -15.90 -9.04
CA GLN A 81 -20.15 -16.99 -9.94
C GLN A 81 -19.03 -17.96 -10.33
N LYS A 82 -17.77 -17.52 -10.18
CA LYS A 82 -16.55 -18.29 -10.50
C LYS A 82 -15.77 -18.67 -9.24
N CYS A 83 -16.39 -18.53 -8.06
CA CYS A 83 -15.74 -18.78 -6.79
C CYS A 83 -15.37 -20.27 -6.67
N PRO A 84 -14.09 -20.61 -6.43
CA PRO A 84 -13.62 -21.99 -6.41
C PRO A 84 -13.83 -22.68 -5.04
N TYR A 85 -14.40 -21.98 -4.06
CA TYR A 85 -14.55 -22.45 -2.69
C TYR A 85 -15.97 -22.26 -2.16
N ASP A 86 -16.31 -22.97 -1.07
CA ASP A 86 -17.61 -22.86 -0.43
C ASP A 86 -17.63 -21.66 0.53
N ARG A 87 -18.25 -20.56 0.09
CA ARG A 87 -18.38 -19.31 0.84
C ARG A 87 -19.22 -19.41 2.12
N GLN A 88 -19.90 -20.53 2.37
CA GLN A 88 -20.56 -20.80 3.66
C GLN A 88 -19.61 -21.40 4.70
N ARG A 89 -18.48 -21.95 4.25
CA ARG A 89 -17.51 -22.68 5.07
C ARG A 89 -16.17 -21.96 5.17
N GLU A 90 -15.81 -21.21 4.14
CA GLU A 90 -14.51 -20.56 3.98
C GLU A 90 -14.68 -19.07 3.71
N ASP A 91 -13.70 -18.28 4.16
CA ASP A 91 -13.66 -16.83 3.96
C ASP A 91 -12.23 -16.41 3.64
N TRP A 92 -11.84 -16.55 2.38
CA TRP A 92 -10.46 -16.31 1.95
C TRP A 92 -10.03 -14.85 2.09
N VAL A 93 -10.97 -13.88 2.03
CA VAL A 93 -10.65 -12.48 2.34
C VAL A 93 -10.26 -12.32 3.80
N ARG A 94 -11.03 -12.92 4.73
CA ARG A 94 -10.66 -12.93 6.16
C ARG A 94 -9.35 -13.66 6.39
N ASP A 95 -9.17 -14.84 5.81
CA ASP A 95 -7.97 -15.66 6.02
C ASP A 95 -6.69 -14.96 5.53
N GLN A 96 -6.76 -14.18 4.45
CA GLN A 96 -5.65 -13.34 3.97
C GLN A 96 -5.33 -12.20 4.95
N MET A 97 -6.35 -11.47 5.42
CA MET A 97 -6.18 -10.39 6.40
C MET A 97 -5.58 -10.92 7.70
N GLU A 98 -6.06 -12.07 8.18
CA GLU A 98 -5.54 -12.74 9.38
C GLU A 98 -4.10 -13.22 9.18
N ALA A 99 -3.76 -13.77 8.01
CA ALA A 99 -2.40 -14.20 7.71
C ALA A 99 -1.40 -13.05 7.76
N LEU A 100 -1.74 -11.88 7.19
CA LEU A 100 -0.88 -10.69 7.26
C LEU A 100 -0.87 -10.04 8.65
N GLY A 101 -1.96 -10.17 9.41
CA GLY A 101 -2.07 -9.62 10.76
C GLY A 101 -1.75 -8.12 10.79
N SER A 102 -0.83 -7.72 11.67
CA SER A 102 -0.42 -6.32 11.81
C SER A 102 0.36 -5.76 10.61
N ALA A 103 0.82 -6.60 9.68
CA ALA A 103 1.43 -6.12 8.44
C ALA A 103 0.38 -5.56 7.47
N HIS A 104 -0.90 -5.93 7.60
CA HIS A 104 -1.96 -5.34 6.80
C HIS A 104 -2.28 -3.92 7.31
N VAL A 105 -2.01 -2.91 6.48
CA VAL A 105 -2.17 -1.49 6.85
C VAL A 105 -3.40 -0.83 6.25
N GLY A 106 -4.25 -1.53 5.49
CA GLY A 106 -5.46 -0.95 4.91
C GLY A 106 -6.36 -0.33 5.98
N TYR A 107 -6.70 0.96 5.83
CA TYR A 107 -7.39 1.75 6.87
C TYR A 107 -6.72 1.76 8.26
N SER A 108 -5.42 1.50 8.31
CA SER A 108 -4.62 1.40 9.53
C SER A 108 -3.22 1.94 9.26
N LYS A 109 -2.29 1.68 10.20
CA LYS A 109 -0.89 2.06 10.08
C LYS A 109 0.04 1.00 10.69
N LEU A 110 1.31 1.09 10.33
CA LEU A 110 2.41 0.38 10.95
C LEU A 110 3.53 1.35 11.27
N ASP A 111 3.87 1.52 12.56
CA ASP A 111 5.03 2.32 12.97
C ASP A 111 6.29 1.44 12.92
N LEU A 112 7.33 1.92 12.24
CA LEU A 112 8.61 1.23 12.06
C LEU A 112 9.71 2.03 12.75
N ASP A 113 9.85 1.81 14.06
CA ASP A 113 10.76 2.58 14.92
C ASP A 113 12.22 2.54 14.44
N LEU A 114 12.69 1.38 13.96
CA LEU A 114 14.06 1.23 13.45
C LEU A 114 14.34 2.07 12.20
N LEU A 115 13.29 2.46 11.46
CA LEU A 115 13.37 3.29 10.27
C LEU A 115 12.87 4.72 10.52
N GLY A 116 12.36 5.02 11.72
CA GLY A 116 11.81 6.33 12.05
C GLY A 116 10.66 6.75 11.14
N LEU A 117 9.86 5.80 10.64
CA LEU A 117 8.77 6.07 9.70
C LEU A 117 7.49 5.32 10.07
N THR A 118 6.36 5.85 9.61
CA THR A 118 5.04 5.20 9.72
C THR A 118 4.52 4.89 8.32
N VAL A 119 4.09 3.66 8.07
CA VAL A 119 3.34 3.31 6.86
C VAL A 119 1.86 3.44 7.15
N VAL A 120 1.13 4.22 6.37
CA VAL A 120 -0.33 4.40 6.47
C VAL A 120 -0.99 3.82 5.23
N GLY A 121 -1.93 2.90 5.41
CA GLY A 121 -2.62 2.28 4.27
C GLY A 121 -3.83 3.08 3.78
N GLY A 122 -4.04 3.04 2.46
CA GLY A 122 -5.25 3.55 1.81
C GLY A 122 -6.46 2.63 1.99
N ARG A 123 -7.42 2.75 1.06
CA ARG A 123 -8.58 1.86 0.97
C ARG A 123 -8.14 0.49 0.41
N PRO A 124 -8.18 -0.59 1.21
CA PRO A 124 -7.85 -1.92 0.71
C PRO A 124 -8.94 -2.42 -0.25
N PHE A 125 -8.57 -3.27 -1.20
CA PHE A 125 -9.47 -3.85 -2.22
C PHE A 125 -10.08 -2.82 -3.18
N SER A 126 -9.50 -1.62 -3.27
CA SER A 126 -9.99 -0.56 -4.14
C SER A 126 -9.73 -0.88 -5.61
N TRP A 127 -10.74 -0.64 -6.44
CA TRP A 127 -10.66 -0.72 -7.90
C TRP A 127 -10.29 0.62 -8.55
N GLY A 128 -9.97 1.61 -7.71
CA GLY A 128 -9.71 2.96 -8.16
C GLY A 128 -10.95 3.71 -8.68
N GLY A 129 -10.72 4.99 -8.92
CA GLY A 129 -11.68 5.93 -9.48
C GLY A 129 -12.68 6.49 -8.47
N SER A 130 -13.45 7.46 -8.95
CA SER A 130 -14.30 8.30 -8.10
C SER A 130 -15.64 7.69 -7.70
N ASP A 131 -15.97 6.51 -8.22
CA ASP A 131 -17.20 5.81 -7.89
C ASP A 131 -17.03 4.96 -6.62
N TRP A 132 -17.98 5.07 -5.68
CA TRP A 132 -18.04 4.16 -4.53
C TRP A 132 -18.58 2.80 -4.95
N LYS A 133 -17.67 1.88 -5.29
CA LYS A 133 -18.00 0.52 -5.72
C LYS A 133 -18.03 -0.46 -4.55
N TYR A 134 -18.89 -1.47 -4.65
CA TYR A 134 -19.00 -2.57 -3.67
C TYR A 134 -19.29 -2.11 -2.24
N GLY A 135 -20.18 -1.13 -2.07
CA GLY A 135 -20.54 -0.57 -0.76
C GLY A 135 -20.91 -1.61 0.29
N ASP A 136 -21.69 -2.64 -0.08
CA ASP A 136 -22.04 -3.73 0.85
C ASP A 136 -20.80 -4.48 1.38
N PHE A 137 -19.78 -4.68 0.54
CA PHE A 137 -18.53 -5.32 0.95
C PHE A 137 -17.78 -4.45 1.96
N TYR A 138 -17.61 -3.16 1.66
CA TYR A 138 -16.92 -2.24 2.57
C TYR A 138 -17.67 -2.04 3.88
N GLN A 139 -19.00 -1.96 3.84
CA GLN A 139 -19.82 -1.86 5.03
C GLN A 139 -19.68 -3.10 5.92
N GLN A 140 -19.71 -4.31 5.32
CA GLN A 140 -19.60 -5.55 6.08
C GLN A 140 -18.19 -5.78 6.64
N ARG A 141 -17.15 -5.47 5.87
CA ARG A 141 -15.75 -5.76 6.25
C ARG A 141 -15.12 -4.68 7.14
N PHE A 142 -15.45 -3.43 6.88
CA PHE A 142 -14.77 -2.29 7.50
C PHE A 142 -15.72 -1.32 8.22
N GLY A 143 -17.04 -1.43 8.01
CA GLY A 143 -18.00 -0.44 8.50
C GLY A 143 -17.81 0.93 7.84
N VAL A 144 -17.49 0.94 6.54
CA VAL A 144 -17.28 2.14 5.72
C VAL A 144 -18.28 2.10 4.57
N ASP A 145 -18.99 3.20 4.34
CA ASP A 145 -20.10 3.27 3.37
C ASP A 145 -19.93 4.34 2.29
N SER A 146 -18.83 5.09 2.32
CA SER A 146 -18.60 6.23 1.42
C SER A 146 -17.13 6.58 1.29
N ILE A 147 -16.79 7.30 0.21
CA ILE A 147 -15.45 7.91 0.02
C ILE A 147 -15.10 8.82 1.18
N ARG A 148 -16.08 9.56 1.72
CA ARG A 148 -15.87 10.42 2.87
C ARG A 148 -15.48 9.63 4.11
N ALA A 149 -16.24 8.57 4.45
CA ALA A 149 -15.92 7.70 5.57
C ALA A 149 -14.57 6.98 5.37
N SER A 150 -14.25 6.61 4.12
CA SER A 150 -12.95 6.06 3.73
C SER A 150 -11.81 7.06 4.04
N ALA A 151 -11.95 8.31 3.59
CA ALA A 151 -10.99 9.37 3.88
C ALA A 151 -10.84 9.64 5.39
N ASP A 152 -11.95 9.65 6.14
CA ASP A 152 -11.91 9.85 7.59
C ASP A 152 -11.13 8.72 8.30
N ARG A 153 -11.23 7.46 7.84
CA ARG A 153 -10.41 6.35 8.36
C ARG A 153 -8.93 6.54 8.08
N ILE A 154 -8.56 6.93 6.85
CA ILE A 154 -7.16 7.15 6.48
C ILE A 154 -6.60 8.35 7.27
N CYS A 155 -7.34 9.45 7.37
CA CYS A 155 -6.95 10.62 8.16
C CYS A 155 -6.76 10.29 9.65
N ALA A 156 -7.60 9.41 10.21
CA ALA A 156 -7.42 8.94 11.58
C ALA A 156 -6.12 8.14 11.74
N ALA A 157 -5.77 7.28 10.77
CA ALA A 157 -4.51 6.55 10.76
C ALA A 157 -3.29 7.49 10.64
N VAL A 158 -3.36 8.52 9.77
CA VAL A 158 -2.33 9.58 9.67
C VAL A 158 -2.18 10.33 10.99
N THR A 159 -3.28 10.71 11.63
CA THR A 159 -3.26 11.44 12.91
C THR A 159 -2.65 10.61 14.04
N ALA A 160 -2.85 9.29 13.99
CA ALA A 160 -2.29 8.36 14.96
C ALA A 160 -0.82 7.98 14.67
N ALA A 161 -0.25 8.40 13.53
CA ALA A 161 1.11 8.06 13.14
C ALA A 161 2.11 8.50 14.21
N LYS A 162 3.05 7.59 14.55
CA LYS A 162 4.05 7.87 15.58
C LYS A 162 5.18 8.76 15.06
N HIS A 163 5.50 8.62 13.78
CA HIS A 163 6.65 9.27 13.15
C HIS A 163 6.21 10.31 12.11
N ASP A 164 6.98 11.39 11.98
CA ASP A 164 6.72 12.46 10.99
C ASP A 164 6.93 11.99 9.54
N HIS A 165 7.81 11.01 9.33
CA HIS A 165 8.01 10.38 8.02
C HIS A 165 6.88 9.39 7.75
N ILE A 166 5.91 9.78 6.95
CA ILE A 166 4.76 8.95 6.59
C ILE A 166 4.89 8.47 5.15
N LEU A 167 4.78 7.16 4.95
CA LEU A 167 4.63 6.52 3.65
C LEU A 167 3.17 6.08 3.47
N PHE A 168 2.52 6.55 2.41
CA PHE A 168 1.20 6.06 2.04
C PHE A 168 1.33 4.79 1.20
N LEU A 169 0.60 3.74 1.58
CA LEU A 169 0.58 2.45 0.88
C LEU A 169 -0.83 2.15 0.38
N SER A 170 -1.01 2.11 -0.94
CA SER A 170 -2.29 1.83 -1.58
C SER A 170 -2.04 1.08 -2.89
N HIS A 171 -3.02 0.30 -3.33
CA HIS A 171 -2.97 -0.37 -4.63
C HIS A 171 -3.14 0.63 -5.78
N ASN A 172 -4.05 1.61 -5.62
CA ASN A 172 -4.19 2.73 -6.55
C ASN A 172 -3.50 3.98 -5.99
N GLY A 173 -3.00 4.82 -6.88
CA GLY A 173 -2.50 6.15 -6.52
C GLY A 173 -3.62 7.16 -6.25
N PRO A 174 -3.30 8.42 -5.89
CA PRO A 174 -4.30 9.43 -5.58
C PRO A 174 -5.00 9.96 -6.84
N HIS A 175 -6.27 10.33 -6.68
CA HIS A 175 -7.03 11.00 -7.74
C HIS A 175 -6.44 12.36 -8.11
N GLY A 176 -6.52 12.71 -9.39
CA GLY A 176 -5.98 13.93 -10.00
C GLY A 176 -4.62 13.73 -10.70
N LEU A 177 -4.09 12.50 -10.69
CA LEU A 177 -2.82 12.13 -11.32
C LEU A 177 -2.98 11.06 -12.41
N GLY A 178 -4.19 10.89 -12.96
CA GLY A 178 -4.51 9.79 -13.89
C GLY A 178 -5.09 10.19 -15.25
N ASP A 179 -5.23 11.48 -15.55
CA ASP A 179 -6.00 11.94 -16.72
C ASP A 179 -5.40 11.53 -18.08
N ALA A 180 -4.08 11.54 -18.22
CA ALA A 180 -3.41 11.17 -19.47
C ALA A 180 -3.14 9.65 -19.55
N PRO A 181 -3.11 9.03 -20.75
CA PRO A 181 -2.87 7.59 -20.92
C PRO A 181 -1.58 7.06 -20.27
N GLU A 182 -0.54 7.88 -20.22
CA GLU A 182 0.77 7.59 -19.63
C GLU A 182 0.86 7.93 -18.13
N SER A 183 -0.25 8.39 -17.55
CA SER A 183 -0.26 8.85 -16.17
C SER A 183 -0.14 7.68 -15.20
N PRO A 184 0.63 7.83 -14.10
CA PRO A 184 0.89 6.74 -13.17
C PRO A 184 -0.35 6.27 -12.39
N CYS A 185 -1.39 7.12 -12.28
CA CYS A 185 -2.66 6.76 -11.62
C CYS A 185 -3.80 6.65 -12.65
N GLY A 186 -3.44 6.51 -13.92
CA GLY A 186 -4.37 6.49 -15.04
C GLY A 186 -4.80 5.07 -15.41
N ARG A 187 -5.69 5.00 -16.39
CA ARG A 187 -6.11 3.76 -17.03
C ARG A 187 -5.25 3.47 -18.25
N ASP A 188 -4.43 2.42 -18.18
CA ASP A 188 -3.51 2.04 -19.25
C ASP A 188 -4.13 1.08 -20.30
N TRP A 189 -5.25 0.40 -19.98
CA TRP A 189 -5.94 -0.52 -20.91
C TRP A 189 -7.01 0.14 -21.80
N LYS A 190 -7.17 1.46 -21.78
CA LYS A 190 -8.01 2.21 -22.74
C LYS A 190 -7.24 3.36 -23.39
N PRO A 191 -7.34 3.53 -24.72
CA PRO A 191 -6.55 4.54 -25.44
C PRO A 191 -6.74 6.00 -24.99
N LEU A 192 -7.90 6.32 -24.41
CA LEU A 192 -8.24 7.69 -23.98
C LEU A 192 -7.75 8.01 -22.57
N GLY A 193 -7.13 7.06 -21.86
CA GLY A 193 -6.78 7.23 -20.45
C GLY A 193 -8.01 7.29 -19.55
N GLY A 194 -7.86 8.00 -18.42
CA GLY A 194 -8.90 8.25 -17.44
C GLY A 194 -8.36 8.07 -16.03
N ASP A 195 -8.77 8.96 -15.13
CA ASP A 195 -8.30 8.95 -13.75
C ASP A 195 -8.98 7.85 -12.93
N PHE A 196 -8.18 6.87 -12.51
CA PHE A 196 -8.58 5.77 -11.62
C PHE A 196 -7.88 5.89 -10.27
N GLY A 197 -7.36 7.06 -9.92
CA GLY A 197 -6.85 7.30 -8.59
C GLY A 197 -7.96 7.32 -7.54
N ASP A 198 -7.61 6.99 -6.31
CA ASP A 198 -8.52 6.99 -5.17
C ASP A 198 -8.70 8.42 -4.60
N PRO A 199 -9.92 9.00 -4.59
CA PRO A 199 -10.13 10.38 -4.14
C PRO A 199 -9.80 10.62 -2.66
N GLU A 200 -10.00 9.62 -1.81
CA GLU A 200 -9.66 9.71 -0.39
C GLU A 200 -8.16 9.94 -0.14
N LEU A 201 -7.27 9.49 -1.01
CA LEU A 201 -5.82 9.70 -0.87
C LEU A 201 -5.42 11.15 -1.14
N THR A 202 -6.16 11.86 -2.00
CA THR A 202 -5.95 13.29 -2.26
C THR A 202 -6.26 14.14 -1.03
N VAL A 203 -7.24 13.70 -0.22
CA VAL A 203 -7.64 14.39 1.02
C VAL A 203 -6.70 14.05 2.17
N ALA A 204 -6.26 12.79 2.26
CA ALA A 204 -5.41 12.32 3.35
C ALA A 204 -3.94 12.72 3.22
N THR A 205 -3.47 13.02 2.00
CA THR A 205 -2.10 13.46 1.75
C THR A 205 -2.02 14.98 1.93
N PRO A 206 -1.40 15.51 3.00
CA PRO A 206 -1.14 16.94 3.06
C PRO A 206 -0.23 17.33 1.89
N MET A 207 -0.57 18.41 1.19
CA MET A 207 0.28 18.98 0.13
C MET A 207 1.73 19.09 0.62
N PRO A 208 2.73 18.62 -0.15
CA PRO A 208 4.12 18.74 0.25
C PRO A 208 4.45 20.22 0.48
N LYS A 209 4.92 20.56 1.70
CA LYS A 209 5.46 21.89 1.98
C LYS A 209 6.60 22.13 0.98
N PRO A 210 6.70 23.32 0.36
CA PRO A 210 7.80 23.62 -0.54
C PRO A 210 9.12 23.36 0.19
N ARG A 211 9.94 22.46 -0.35
CA ARG A 211 11.26 22.16 0.22
C ARG A 211 12.06 23.45 0.25
N ALA A 212 12.58 23.81 1.43
CA ALA A 212 13.60 24.84 1.52
C ALA A 212 14.76 24.43 0.60
N LYS A 213 15.18 25.33 -0.29
CA LYS A 213 16.34 25.07 -1.16
C LYS A 213 17.53 24.70 -0.27
N PRO A 214 18.28 23.62 -0.59
CA PRO A 214 19.49 23.32 0.16
C PRO A 214 20.41 24.55 0.10
N THR A 215 20.75 25.07 1.27
CA THR A 215 21.76 26.12 1.42
C THR A 215 23.04 25.60 0.79
N GLN A 216 23.49 26.22 -0.30
CA GLN A 216 24.82 25.97 -0.84
C GLN A 216 25.83 26.33 0.25
N SER A 217 26.35 25.32 0.95
CA SER A 217 27.53 25.48 1.79
C SER A 217 28.68 25.86 0.86
N ARG A 218 29.14 27.11 0.95
CA ARG A 218 30.34 27.60 0.28
C ARG A 218 31.52 26.72 0.69
N LEU A 219 31.93 25.81 -0.21
CA LEU A 219 33.30 25.31 -0.21
C LEU A 219 34.20 26.48 -0.61
N ARG A 220 34.81 27.13 0.39
CA ARG A 220 35.99 27.97 0.17
C ARG A 220 37.14 27.03 -0.15
N SER A 221 37.60 27.04 -1.40
CA SER A 221 38.90 26.49 -1.78
C SER A 221 39.99 27.28 -1.08
N VAL A 222 40.65 26.68 -0.09
CA VAL A 222 41.99 27.08 0.35
C VAL A 222 42.95 26.23 -0.47
N LEU A 223 43.57 26.85 -1.46
CA LEU A 223 44.79 26.33 -2.08
C LEU A 223 45.94 27.07 -1.42
N ASP A 224 46.58 26.40 -0.47
CA ASP A 224 47.91 26.76 0.02
C ASP A 224 48.96 25.95 -0.77
N SER A 225 49.92 26.72 -1.31
CA SER A 225 51.34 26.41 -1.50
C SER A 225 51.81 25.34 -2.51
N ALA A 226 52.40 25.83 -3.60
CA ALA A 226 53.81 25.60 -3.96
C ALA A 226 54.34 26.82 -4.74
#